data_AF-A0A3D5BW84-F1
#
_entry.id   AF-A0A3D5BW84-F1
#
_cell.length_a   1.000
_cell.length_b   1.000
_cell.length_c   1.000
_cell.angle_alpha   90.00
_cell.angle_beta   90.00
_cell.angle_gamma   90.00
#
_symmetry.space_group_name_H-M   'P 1'
#
loop_
_entity.id
_entity.type
_entity.pdbx_description
1 polymer ?
#
loop_
_entity_poly.entity_id
_entity_poly.type
_entity_poly.pdbx_seq_one_letter_code
_entity_poly.pdbx_strand_id
1 'polypeptide(L)' 'MKKPCVLLILDGWGKAAPGPGNAVSLAQTPNMDRLLAEHPRGELKCMGRDVGLPDGQMGNSEV' A
#
# COMPACT_ATOMS: atom_id res chain seq x y z
N MET A 1 -10.69 16.05 -25.35
CA MET A 1 -9.37 15.77 -24.72
C MET A 1 -9.49 14.49 -23.92
N LYS A 2 -8.49 13.60 -23.96
CA LYS A 2 -8.42 12.45 -23.05
C LYS A 2 -7.95 12.95 -21.67
N LYS A 3 -8.55 12.44 -20.59
CA LYS A 3 -8.04 12.68 -19.22
C LYS A 3 -6.96 11.63 -18.92
N PRO A 4 -5.80 12.02 -18.37
CA PRO A 4 -4.77 11.06 -17.97
C PRO A 4 -5.29 10.20 -16.81
N CYS A 5 -4.88 8.93 -16.82
CA CYS A 5 -5.04 8.02 -15.69
C CYS A 5 -3.63 7.67 -15.18
N VAL A 6 -3.43 7.73 -13.86
CA VAL A 6 -2.13 7.49 -13.23
C VAL A 6 -2.26 6.29 -12.30
N LEU A 7 -1.40 5.29 -12.49
CA LEU A 7 -1.11 4.26 -11.50
C LEU A 7 0.12 4.69 -10.72
N LEU A 8 -0.02 4.90 -9.41
CA LEU A 8 1.06 5.25 -8.50
C LEU A 8 1.34 4.06 -7.58
N ILE A 9 2.55 3.50 -7.66
CA ILE A 9 3.01 2.43 -6.77
C ILE A 9 4.00 3.03 -5.78
N LEU A 10 3.68 2.94 -4.49
CA LEU A 10 4.60 3.25 -3.40
C LEU A 10 5.25 1.94 -2.94
N ASP A 11 6.42 1.62 -3.48
CA ASP A 11 7.11 0.35 -3.19
C ASP A 11 7.40 0.23 -1.68
N GLY A 12 7.11 -0.94 -1.10
CA GLY A 12 7.24 -1.20 0.34
C GLY A 12 6.26 -0.46 1.25
N TRP A 13 5.25 0.26 0.72
CA TRP A 13 4.27 1.00 1.52
C TRP A 13 3.06 0.12 1.89
N GLY A 14 3.19 -0.63 2.99
CA GLY A 14 2.14 -1.50 3.50
C GLY A 14 1.25 -0.87 4.58
N LYS A 15 0.18 -1.59 4.95
CA LYS A 15 -0.65 -1.29 6.13
C LYS A 15 -0.29 -2.27 7.26
N ALA A 16 0.10 -1.73 8.40
CA ALA A 16 0.33 -2.48 9.63
C ALA A 16 -0.21 -1.68 10.84
N ALA A 17 -0.34 -2.33 11.99
CA ALA A 17 -0.70 -1.63 13.23
C ALA A 17 0.35 -0.53 13.56
N PRO A 18 -0.07 0.62 14.12
CA PRO A 18 0.87 1.65 14.56
C PRO A 18 1.83 1.12 15.63
N GLY A 19 3.07 1.55 15.60
CA GLY A 19 4.09 1.13 16.55
C GLY A 19 5.46 1.76 16.31
N PRO A 20 6.41 1.60 17.25
CA PRO A 20 7.71 2.27 17.17
C PRO A 20 8.58 1.84 15.97
N GLY A 21 8.29 0.69 15.37
CA GLY A 21 8.97 0.21 14.15
C GLY A 21 8.21 0.50 12.84
N ASN A 22 7.02 1.10 12.92
CA ASN A 22 6.19 1.33 11.74
C ASN A 22 6.44 2.76 11.22
N ALA A 23 7.41 2.88 10.31
CA ALA A 23 7.78 4.15 9.69
C ALA A 23 6.61 4.84 8.98
N VAL A 24 5.70 4.09 8.34
CA VAL A 24 4.50 4.63 7.70
C VAL A 24 3.61 5.35 8.71
N SER A 25 3.38 4.74 9.89
CA SER A 25 2.56 5.36 10.94
C SER A 25 3.24 6.52 11.67
N LEU A 26 4.57 6.61 11.63
CA LEU A 26 5.36 7.64 12.31
C LEU A 26 5.66 8.85 11.41
N ALA A 27 5.54 8.68 10.09
CA ALA A 27 5.82 9.74 9.13
C ALA A 27 4.71 10.80 9.09
N GLN A 28 5.08 12.02 8.72
CA GLN A 28 4.12 13.06 8.36
C GLN A 28 3.75 12.93 6.89
N THR A 29 2.56 12.42 6.60
CA THR A 29 2.12 12.07 5.24
C THR A 29 0.87 12.83 4.80
N PRO A 30 0.83 14.18 4.91
CA PRO A 30 -0.41 14.95 4.81
C PRO A 30 -1.16 14.75 3.48
N ASN A 31 -0.43 14.54 2.39
CA ASN A 31 -1.06 14.25 1.09
C ASN A 31 -1.72 12.86 1.06
N MET A 32 -1.04 11.83 1.58
CA MET A 32 -1.58 10.48 1.60
C MET A 32 -2.73 10.37 2.62
N ASP A 33 -2.58 11.01 3.77
CA ASP A 33 -3.60 11.07 4.82
C ASP A 33 -4.89 11.67 4.29
N ARG A 34 -4.78 12.81 3.57
CA ARG A 34 -5.91 13.46 2.92
C ARG A 34 -6.57 12.57 1.87
N LEU A 35 -5.78 11.93 1.00
CA LEU A 35 -6.31 11.03 -0.04
C LEU A 35 -7.08 9.84 0.58
N LEU A 36 -6.55 9.25 1.66
CA LEU A 36 -7.18 8.13 2.35
C LEU A 36 -8.44 8.54 3.14
N ALA A 37 -8.57 9.81 3.54
CA ALA A 37 -9.73 10.33 4.25
C ALA A 37 -10.86 10.78 3.31
N GLU A 38 -10.53 11.36 2.15
CA GLU A 38 -11.49 12.07 1.29
C GLU A 38 -11.94 11.27 0.06
N HIS A 39 -11.26 10.17 -0.29
CA HIS A 39 -11.55 9.40 -1.50
C HIS A 39 -11.83 7.91 -1.22
N PRO A 40 -12.55 7.20 -2.12
CA PRO A 40 -12.75 5.76 -1.99
C PRO A 40 -11.42 5.02 -1.92
N ARG A 41 -11.32 4.08 -0.97
CA ARG A 41 -10.14 3.25 -0.75
C ARG A 41 -10.52 1.83 -0.40
N GLY A 42 -9.59 0.91 -0.61
CA GLY A 42 -9.70 -0.50 -0.23
C GLY A 42 -8.34 -1.06 0.15
N GLU A 43 -8.34 -2.31 0.61
CA GLU A 43 -7.13 -3.06 0.98
C GLU A 43 -7.03 -4.30 0.11
N LEU A 44 -5.80 -4.61 -0.31
CA LEU A 44 -5.47 -5.80 -1.09
C LEU A 44 -4.50 -6.66 -0.29
N LYS A 45 -4.59 -7.97 -0.46
CA LYS A 45 -3.56 -8.89 0.01
C LYS A 45 -2.46 -8.95 -1.05
N CYS A 46 -1.23 -8.68 -0.64
CA CYS A 46 -0.07 -8.61 -1.54
C CYS A 46 1.01 -9.63 -1.16
N MET A 47 0.61 -10.81 -0.67
CA MET A 47 1.53 -11.86 -0.23
C MET A 47 0.90 -13.25 -0.36
N GLY A 48 1.73 -14.29 -0.25
CA GLY A 48 1.29 -15.68 -0.26
C GLY A 48 0.48 -16.03 -1.51
N ARG A 49 -0.53 -16.88 -1.32
CA ARG A 49 -1.35 -17.40 -2.42
C ARG A 49 -2.10 -16.33 -3.20
N ASP A 50 -2.42 -15.20 -2.58
CA ASP A 50 -3.15 -14.11 -3.23
C ASP A 50 -2.35 -13.47 -4.38
N VAL A 51 -1.03 -13.66 -4.40
CA VAL A 51 -0.12 -13.21 -5.48
C VAL A 51 0.64 -14.38 -6.14
N GLY A 52 0.15 -15.62 -5.98
CA GLY A 52 0.77 -16.80 -6.60
C GLY A 52 2.00 -17.36 -5.88
N LEU A 53 2.30 -16.90 -4.67
CA LEU A 53 3.38 -17.44 -3.83
C LEU A 53 2.89 -18.55 -2.89
N PRO A 54 3.79 -19.41 -2.37
CA PRO A 54 3.50 -20.29 -1.25
C PRO A 54 2.88 -19.57 -0.05
N ASP A 55 2.03 -20.26 0.72
CA ASP A 55 1.41 -19.68 1.91
C ASP A 55 2.45 -19.17 2.91
N GLY A 56 2.20 -17.99 3.47
CA GLY A 56 3.09 -17.32 4.42
C GLY A 56 4.29 -16.62 3.80
N GLN A 57 4.55 -16.79 2.50
CA GLN A 57 5.65 -16.09 1.84
C GLN A 57 5.30 -14.62 1.60
N MET A 58 6.21 -13.73 2.03
CA MET A 58 6.11 -12.30 1.80
C MET A 58 6.13 -11.97 0.30
N GLY A 59 5.33 -10.99 -0.11
CA GLY A 59 5.40 -10.42 -1.46
C GLY A 59 6.70 -9.65 -1.71
N ASN A 60 6.89 -9.22 -2.95
CA ASN A 60 8.07 -8.48 -3.40
C ASN A 60 7.70 -7.63 -4.64
N SER A 61 8.66 -6.88 -5.19
CA SER A 61 8.40 -5.98 -6.31
C SER A 61 8.26 -6.67 -7.68
N GLU A 62 8.67 -7.93 -7.83
CA GLU A 62 8.59 -8.69 -9.09
C GLU A 62 7.23 -9.38 -9.25
N VAL A 63 6.67 -9.87 -8.14
CA VAL A 63 5.47 -10.71 -8.07
C VAL A 63 4.23 -9.89 -7.77
#